data_AF-A0A4Q3ETS7-F1
#
_entry.id   AF-A0A4Q3ETS7-F1
#
_cell.length_a   1.000
_cell.length_b   1.000
_cell.length_c   1.000
_cell.angle_alpha   90.00
_cell.angle_beta   90.00
_cell.angle_gamma   90.00
#
_symmetry.space_group_name_H-M   'P 1'
#
loop_
_entity.id
_entity.type
_entity.pdbx_description
1 polymer ?
#
loop_
_entity_poly.entity_id
_entity_poly.type
_entity_poly.pdbx_seq_one_letter_code
_entity_poly.pdbx_strand_id
1 'polypeptide(L)'
;MTHKIRISAVSYTNTKPFIYGLQHDSIQDQIDLTLDTPSDCAQKLIDNQVDIGLIPVAAILSLPYWQIVSDYCIGAIGAVNSVFIFSNCAIEEAEEIQLDPESRSSNNLAKVLLKNYWKINPKQIIDAPDYAKSTGI
;
A
#
# COMPACT_ATOMS: atom_id res chain seq x y z
N MET A 1 -18.49 -9.68 -29.11
CA MET A 1 -17.98 -10.04 -27.76
C MET A 1 -17.80 -8.76 -26.99
N THR A 2 -18.50 -8.56 -25.88
CA THR A 2 -18.29 -7.41 -25.00
C THR A 2 -16.96 -7.62 -24.27
N HIS A 3 -15.98 -6.76 -24.53
CA HIS A 3 -14.69 -6.81 -23.86
C HIS A 3 -14.91 -6.44 -22.39
N LYS A 4 -14.66 -7.37 -21.47
CA LYS A 4 -14.73 -7.09 -20.03
C LYS A 4 -13.59 -6.16 -19.62
N ILE A 5 -13.83 -5.28 -18.67
CA ILE A 5 -12.79 -4.41 -18.09
C ILE A 5 -11.99 -5.24 -17.08
N ARG A 6 -10.68 -5.34 -17.27
CA ARG A 6 -9.77 -6.11 -16.39
C ARG A 6 -9.42 -5.25 -15.17
N ILE A 7 -9.77 -5.73 -13.99
CA ILE A 7 -9.56 -5.02 -12.73
C ILE A 7 -8.70 -5.88 -11.81
N SER A 8 -7.62 -5.31 -11.27
CA SER A 8 -6.90 -5.89 -10.13
C SER A 8 -7.17 -5.06 -8.89
N ALA A 9 -7.62 -5.71 -7.83
CA ALA A 9 -7.91 -5.06 -6.57
C ALA A 9 -7.23 -5.75 -5.39
N VAL A 10 -6.76 -4.96 -4.43
CA VAL A 10 -6.08 -5.48 -3.25
C VAL A 10 -7.00 -6.37 -2.43
N SER A 11 -6.52 -7.52 -1.98
CA SER A 11 -7.24 -8.46 -1.12
C SER A 11 -6.99 -8.21 0.38
N TYR A 12 -7.23 -6.99 0.87
CA TYR A 12 -7.09 -6.65 2.29
C TYR A 12 -8.44 -6.38 2.96
N THR A 13 -8.47 -6.43 4.29
CA THR A 13 -9.70 -6.23 5.05
C THR A 13 -10.38 -4.89 4.77
N ASN A 14 -9.60 -3.84 4.49
CA ASN A 14 -10.11 -2.49 4.18
C ASN A 14 -10.75 -2.37 2.79
N THR A 15 -10.50 -3.29 1.86
CA THR A 15 -11.10 -3.30 0.52
C THR A 15 -12.33 -4.21 0.43
N LYS A 16 -12.55 -5.10 1.41
CA LYS A 16 -13.68 -6.05 1.41
C LYS A 16 -15.04 -5.42 1.10
N PRO A 17 -15.44 -4.27 1.69
CA PRO A 17 -16.72 -3.65 1.36
C PRO A 17 -16.83 -3.23 -0.11
N PHE A 18 -15.74 -2.72 -0.69
CA PHE A 18 -15.67 -2.31 -2.09
C PHE A 18 -15.77 -3.53 -3.03
N ILE A 19 -15.02 -4.59 -2.75
CA ILE A 19 -15.09 -5.86 -3.50
C ILE A 19 -16.49 -6.47 -3.44
N TYR A 20 -17.09 -6.47 -2.26
CA TYR A 20 -18.45 -6.97 -2.06
C TYR A 20 -19.44 -6.22 -2.96
N GLY A 21 -19.35 -4.90 -3.03
CA GLY A 21 -20.18 -4.08 -3.93
C GLY A 21 -20.03 -4.48 -5.40
N LEU A 22 -18.80 -4.65 -5.89
CA LEU A 22 -18.53 -5.05 -7.27
C LEU A 22 -19.11 -6.44 -7.61
N GLN A 23 -19.10 -7.38 -6.65
CA GLN A 23 -19.58 -8.75 -6.82
C GLN A 23 -21.10 -8.90 -6.68
N HIS A 24 -21.79 -7.90 -6.12
CA HIS A 24 -23.23 -7.95 -5.88
C HIS A 24 -24.01 -6.93 -6.72
N ASP A 25 -23.33 -6.19 -7.59
CA ASP A 25 -23.91 -5.28 -8.57
C ASP A 25 -23.91 -5.92 -9.97
N SER A 26 -24.79 -5.43 -10.84
CA SER A 26 -24.84 -5.78 -12.27
C SER A 26 -23.53 -5.56 -13.04
N ILE A 27 -22.63 -4.72 -12.52
CA ILE A 27 -21.30 -4.47 -13.11
C ILE A 27 -20.42 -5.73 -13.17
N GLN A 28 -20.66 -6.74 -12.32
CA GLN A 28 -19.87 -7.98 -12.31
C GLN A 28 -19.81 -8.67 -13.68
N ASP A 29 -20.87 -8.54 -14.48
CA ASP A 29 -20.95 -9.14 -15.82
C ASP A 29 -20.10 -8.39 -16.86
N GLN A 30 -19.69 -7.16 -16.53
CA GLN A 30 -18.91 -6.27 -17.40
C GLN A 30 -17.42 -6.21 -17.02
N ILE A 31 -17.03 -6.82 -15.91
CA ILE A 31 -15.65 -6.79 -15.40
C ILE A 31 -15.05 -8.19 -15.29
N ASP A 32 -13.73 -8.23 -15.29
CA ASP A 32 -12.90 -9.37 -14.92
C ASP A 32 -12.06 -8.96 -13.70
N LEU A 33 -12.52 -9.35 -12.50
CA LEU A 33 -11.97 -8.92 -11.23
C LEU A 33 -10.99 -9.96 -10.68
N THR A 34 -9.75 -9.54 -10.46
CA THR A 34 -8.69 -10.32 -9.81
C THR A 34 -8.36 -9.71 -8.43
N LEU A 35 -8.20 -10.58 -7.43
CA LEU A 35 -7.84 -10.19 -6.07
C LEU A 35 -6.37 -10.52 -5.84
N ASP A 36 -5.54 -9.51 -5.64
CA ASP A 36 -4.09 -9.67 -5.56
C ASP A 36 -3.48 -8.93 -4.36
N THR A 37 -2.17 -9.11 -4.15
CA THR A 37 -1.43 -8.26 -3.21
C THR A 37 -1.24 -6.86 -3.80
N PRO A 38 -0.99 -5.81 -2.99
CA PRO A 38 -0.78 -4.47 -3.52
C PRO A 38 0.42 -4.37 -4.48
N SER A 39 1.44 -5.21 -4.26
CA SER A 39 2.61 -5.32 -5.14
C SER A 39 2.21 -5.85 -6.52
N ASP A 40 1.41 -6.90 -6.54
CA ASP A 40 0.96 -7.53 -7.78
C ASP A 40 -0.02 -6.64 -8.54
N CYS A 41 -0.95 -5.96 -7.85
CA CYS A 41 -1.85 -4.98 -8.48
C CYS A 41 -1.06 -3.90 -9.23
N ALA A 42 0.00 -3.37 -8.59
CA ALA A 42 0.88 -2.38 -9.19
C ALA A 42 1.63 -2.94 -10.41
N GLN A 43 2.21 -4.14 -10.28
CA GLN A 43 2.97 -4.77 -11.35
C GLN A 43 2.09 -5.09 -12.57
N LYS A 44 0.88 -5.63 -12.35
CA LYS A 44 -0.08 -5.90 -13.43
C LYS A 44 -0.46 -4.65 -14.19
N LEU A 45 -0.58 -3.50 -13.52
CA LEU A 45 -0.87 -2.23 -14.19
C LEU A 45 0.35 -1.71 -14.98
N ILE A 46 1.57 -1.83 -14.44
CA ILE A 46 2.83 -1.49 -15.13
C ILE A 46 2.97 -2.33 -16.41
N ASP A 47 2.66 -3.62 -16.33
CA ASP A 47 2.80 -4.58 -17.42
C ASP A 47 1.59 -4.60 -18.38
N ASN A 48 0.63 -3.68 -18.22
CA ASN A 48 -0.59 -3.57 -19.03
C ASN A 48 -1.47 -4.85 -19.04
N GLN A 49 -1.38 -5.64 -17.97
CA GLN A 49 -2.16 -6.86 -17.76
C GLN A 49 -3.58 -6.58 -17.26
N VAL A 50 -3.80 -5.41 -16.65
CA VAL A 50 -5.11 -4.93 -16.21
C VAL A 50 -5.35 -3.49 -16.68
N ASP A 51 -6.63 -3.11 -16.79
CA ASP A 51 -7.06 -1.78 -17.22
C ASP A 51 -7.22 -0.83 -16.03
N ILE A 52 -7.66 -1.37 -14.88
CA ILE A 52 -7.83 -0.62 -13.63
C ILE A 52 -7.14 -1.37 -12.49
N GLY A 53 -6.36 -0.64 -11.69
CA GLY A 53 -5.70 -1.17 -10.50
C GLY A 53 -6.07 -0.37 -9.26
N LEU A 54 -6.53 -1.04 -8.20
CA LEU A 54 -6.49 -0.46 -6.85
C LEU A 54 -5.08 -0.68 -6.30
N ILE A 55 -4.21 0.32 -6.43
CA ILE A 55 -2.78 0.19 -6.14
C ILE A 55 -2.34 1.14 -5.02
N PRO A 56 -1.23 0.87 -4.32
CA PRO A 56 -0.66 1.82 -3.38
C PRO A 56 -0.20 3.10 -4.08
N VAL A 57 -0.39 4.25 -3.44
CA VAL A 57 0.01 5.56 -3.99
C VAL A 57 1.50 5.63 -4.35
N ALA A 58 2.36 4.93 -3.61
CA ALA A 58 3.80 4.90 -3.89
C ALA A 58 4.14 4.22 -5.23
N ALA A 59 3.31 3.29 -5.72
CA ALA A 59 3.53 2.60 -6.99
C ALA A 59 3.33 3.51 -8.21
N ILE A 60 2.57 4.60 -8.03
CA ILE A 60 2.31 5.60 -9.08
C ILE A 60 3.62 6.22 -9.60
N LEU A 61 4.63 6.34 -8.73
CA LEU A 61 5.94 6.89 -9.09
C LEU A 61 6.71 6.05 -10.14
N SER A 62 6.30 4.79 -10.34
CA SER A 62 6.92 3.85 -11.27
C SER A 62 6.12 3.65 -12.56
N LEU A 63 4.92 4.24 -12.67
CA LEU A 63 4.06 4.08 -13.83
C LEU A 63 4.43 5.11 -14.92
N PRO A 64 4.69 4.67 -16.17
CA PRO A 64 5.02 5.58 -17.27
C PRO A 64 3.83 6.47 -17.66
N TYR A 65 2.62 5.95 -17.51
CA TYR A 65 1.36 6.66 -17.74
C TYR A 65 0.28 6.10 -16.81
N TRP A 66 -0.52 6.99 -16.23
CA TRP A 66 -1.64 6.61 -15.37
C TRP A 66 -2.64 7.79 -15.29
N GLN A 67 -3.87 7.47 -14.91
CA GLN A 67 -4.91 8.44 -14.58
C GLN A 67 -5.67 7.96 -13.35
N ILE A 68 -6.04 8.89 -12.47
CA ILE A 68 -7.04 8.61 -11.43
C ILE A 68 -8.41 8.68 -12.11
N VAL A 69 -9.17 7.58 -12.05
CA VAL A 69 -10.45 7.42 -12.75
C VAL A 69 -11.66 7.54 -11.82
N SER A 70 -11.44 7.92 -10.56
CA SER A 70 -12.45 7.92 -9.50
C SER A 70 -12.08 8.90 -8.40
N ASP A 71 -13.08 9.53 -7.79
CA ASP A 71 -12.93 10.36 -6.60
C ASP A 71 -12.77 9.54 -5.30
N TYR A 72 -12.85 8.20 -5.40
CA TYR A 72 -12.78 7.28 -4.28
C TYR A 72 -11.41 6.62 -4.16
N CYS A 73 -10.90 6.50 -2.93
CA CYS A 73 -9.66 5.80 -2.61
C CYS A 73 -9.76 5.09 -1.26
N ILE A 74 -8.76 4.26 -0.95
CA ILE A 74 -8.55 3.76 0.41
C ILE A 74 -7.62 4.73 1.13
N GLY A 75 -8.18 5.45 2.11
CA GLY A 75 -7.47 6.44 2.89
C GLY A 75 -8.12 6.65 4.25
N ALA A 76 -7.52 7.52 5.06
CA ALA A 76 -8.03 7.86 6.38
C ALA A 76 -7.76 9.33 6.71
N ILE A 77 -8.59 9.90 7.57
CA ILE A 77 -8.35 11.18 8.22
C ILE A 77 -7.96 10.90 9.67
N GLY A 78 -6.72 11.20 10.03
CA GLY A 78 -6.18 10.90 11.36
C GLY A 78 -5.62 9.47 11.48
N ALA A 79 -5.75 8.89 12.66
CA ALA A 79 -5.14 7.61 13.00
C ALA A 79 -5.76 6.42 12.26
N VAL A 80 -4.92 5.44 11.93
CA VAL A 80 -5.33 4.14 11.36
C VAL A 80 -4.83 3.01 12.26
N ASN A 81 -5.63 1.95 12.41
CA ASN A 81 -5.28 0.81 13.27
C ASN A 81 -4.55 -0.31 12.51
N SER A 82 -3.81 0.05 11.47
CA SER A 82 -3.14 -0.92 10.59
C SER A 82 -1.74 -0.50 10.12
N VAL A 83 -1.25 0.67 10.54
CA VAL A 83 0.08 1.18 10.19
C VAL A 83 0.69 1.79 11.43
N PHE A 84 1.77 1.19 11.93
CA PHE A 84 2.38 1.54 13.20
C PHE A 84 3.89 1.71 13.05
N ILE A 85 4.46 2.61 13.86
CA ILE A 85 5.88 2.60 14.21
C ILE A 85 5.94 2.20 15.68
N PHE A 86 6.55 1.05 15.97
CA PHE A 86 6.82 0.62 17.34
C PHE A 86 8.22 1.08 17.73
N SER A 87 8.35 1.61 18.95
CA SER A 87 9.61 2.13 19.45
C SER A 87 9.77 1.79 20.94
N ASN A 88 11.01 1.50 21.33
CA ASN A 88 11.40 1.30 22.73
C ASN A 88 11.82 2.61 23.43
N CYS A 89 11.95 3.70 22.67
CA CYS A 89 12.30 5.03 23.16
C CYS A 89 11.36 6.09 22.55
N ALA A 90 11.52 7.34 22.98
CA ALA A 90 10.91 8.45 22.25
C ALA A 90 11.45 8.45 20.82
N ILE A 91 10.57 8.67 19.83
CA ILE A 91 10.95 8.54 18.42
C ILE A 91 12.06 9.52 18.04
N GLU A 92 12.11 10.68 18.67
CA GLU A 92 13.14 11.71 18.51
C GLU A 92 14.55 11.24 18.90
N GLU A 93 14.65 10.18 19.71
CA GLU A 93 15.90 9.56 20.18
C GLU A 93 16.29 8.31 19.37
N ALA A 94 15.49 7.92 18.38
CA ALA A 94 15.73 6.70 17.62
C ALA A 94 17.02 6.82 16.78
N GLU A 95 17.95 5.90 17.01
CA GLU A 95 19.19 5.78 16.23
C GLU A 95 19.04 4.85 15.02
N GLU A 96 18.19 3.83 15.13
CA GLU A 96 17.95 2.82 14.10
C GLU A 96 16.43 2.60 13.89
N ILE A 97 16.04 2.27 12.66
CA ILE A 97 14.68 1.84 12.32
C ILE A 97 14.73 0.62 11.40
N GLN A 98 13.99 -0.41 11.75
CA GLN A 98 13.79 -1.60 10.92
C GLN A 98 12.57 -1.40 10.04
N LEU A 99 12.73 -1.66 8.74
CA LEU A 99 11.67 -1.51 7.75
C LEU A 99 10.96 -2.84 7.48
N ASP A 100 9.63 -2.80 7.33
CA ASP A 100 8.82 -3.97 7.03
C ASP A 100 9.12 -4.45 5.59
N PRO A 101 9.67 -5.66 5.38
CA PRO A 101 10.03 -6.14 4.05
C PRO A 101 8.82 -6.30 3.11
N GLU A 102 7.61 -6.47 3.66
CA GLU A 102 6.40 -6.68 2.88
C GLU A 102 5.70 -5.36 2.49
N SER A 103 6.11 -4.22 3.05
CA SER A 103 5.41 -2.94 2.83
C SER A 103 6.29 -1.85 2.22
N ARG A 104 5.98 -1.44 0.98
CA ARG A 104 6.63 -0.27 0.37
C ARG A 104 6.03 1.07 0.83
N SER A 105 4.72 1.12 1.07
CA SER A 105 4.02 2.39 1.30
C SER A 105 4.19 2.91 2.72
N SER A 106 4.01 2.07 3.74
CA SER A 106 4.22 2.50 5.14
C SER A 106 5.69 2.85 5.40
N ASN A 107 6.63 2.10 4.82
CA ASN A 107 8.06 2.41 4.90
C ASN A 107 8.38 3.79 4.29
N ASN A 108 7.82 4.11 3.12
CA ASN A 108 8.02 5.42 2.52
C ASN A 108 7.36 6.54 3.33
N LEU A 109 6.17 6.31 3.89
CA LEU A 109 5.52 7.27 4.79
C LEU A 109 6.37 7.50 6.05
N ALA A 110 6.90 6.44 6.66
CA ALA A 110 7.79 6.54 7.81
C ALA A 110 9.02 7.40 7.48
N LYS A 111 9.69 7.18 6.34
CA LYS A 111 10.81 8.01 5.89
C LYS A 111 10.44 9.49 5.75
N VAL A 112 9.26 9.78 5.18
CA VAL A 112 8.76 11.15 5.05
C VAL A 112 8.52 11.78 6.41
N LEU A 113 7.91 11.05 7.35
CA LEU A 113 7.62 11.57 8.70
C LEU A 113 8.90 11.75 9.53
N LEU A 114 9.81 10.77 9.53
CA LEU A 114 11.12 10.86 10.21
C LEU A 114 11.87 12.12 9.76
N LYS A 115 11.96 12.34 8.45
CA LYS A 115 12.66 13.49 7.88
C LYS A 115 11.98 14.83 8.14
N ASN A 116 10.66 14.92 7.91
CA ASN A 116 9.98 16.22 7.81
C ASN A 116 9.22 16.61 9.08
N TYR A 117 8.70 15.63 9.82
CA TYR A 117 7.93 15.87 11.04
C TYR A 117 8.82 15.81 12.27
N TRP A 118 9.47 14.66 12.52
CA TRP A 118 10.38 14.47 13.66
C TRP A 118 11.77 15.06 13.44
N LYS A 119 12.15 15.33 12.18
CA LYS A 119 13.44 15.93 11.79
C LYS A 119 14.66 15.12 12.25
N ILE A 120 14.53 13.79 12.19
CA ILE A 120 15.58 12.82 12.49
C ILE A 120 15.92 11.97 11.27
N ASN A 121 17.07 11.29 11.30
CA ASN A 121 17.51 10.41 10.23
C ASN A 121 18.16 9.13 10.79
N PRO A 122 17.38 8.27 11.47
CA PRO A 122 17.88 7.00 11.98
C PRO A 122 18.43 6.13 10.86
N LYS A 123 19.40 5.28 11.19
CA LYS A 123 19.93 4.28 10.27
C LYS A 123 18.83 3.28 9.92
N GLN A 124 18.61 3.10 8.62
CA GLN A 124 17.61 2.17 8.10
C GLN A 124 18.19 0.77 8.02
N ILE A 125 17.54 -0.19 8.67
CA ILE A 125 17.83 -1.62 8.56
C ILE A 125 16.77 -2.24 7.66
N ILE A 126 17.23 -2.86 6.58
CA ILE A 126 16.40 -3.59 5.60
C ILE A 126 16.70 -5.07 5.78
N ASP A 127 15.71 -5.94 5.53
CA ASP A 127 15.83 -7.40 5.62
C ASP A 127 16.32 -7.89 7.00
N ALA A 128 15.82 -7.27 8.06
CA ALA A 128 16.08 -7.73 9.43
C ALA A 128 15.60 -9.18 9.60
N PRO A 129 16.37 -10.06 10.27
CA PRO A 129 15.99 -11.47 10.45
C PRO A 129 14.64 -11.68 11.12
N ASP A 130 14.26 -10.76 12.02
CA ASP A 130 12.96 -10.70 12.68
C ASP A 130 12.59 -9.22 12.87
N TYR A 131 12.01 -8.61 11.83
CA TYR A 131 11.71 -7.16 11.80
C TYR A 131 10.68 -6.73 12.87
N ALA A 132 9.96 -7.69 13.46
CA ALA A 132 8.99 -7.45 14.52
C ALA A 132 9.64 -7.38 15.92
N LYS A 133 10.92 -7.77 16.04
CA LYS A 133 11.68 -7.65 17.29
C LYS A 133 12.53 -6.39 17.29
N SER A 134 12.48 -5.70 18.42
CA SER A 134 13.37 -4.58 18.65
C SER A 134 14.85 -5.01 18.59
N THR A 135 15.66 -4.20 17.92
CA THR A 135 17.12 -4.31 17.92
C THR A 135 17.64 -3.72 19.23
N GLY A 136 17.77 -4.56 20.26
CA GLY A 136 18.40 -4.19 21.52
C GLY A 136 17.55 -4.52 22.75
N ILE A 137 18.24 -5.08 23.75
CA ILE A 137 17.89 -5.02 25.17
C ILE A 137 18.43 -3.69 25.69
#